data_AF-Q5C3R1-F1
#
_entry.id   AF-Q5C3R1-F1
#
_cell.length_a   1.000
_cell.length_b   1.000
_cell.length_c   1.000
_cell.angle_alpha   90.00
_cell.angle_beta   90.00
_cell.angle_gamma   90.00
#
_symmetry.space_group_name_H-M   'P 1'
#
loop_
_entity.id
_entity.type
_entity.pdbx_description
1 polymer ?
#
loop_
_entity_poly.entity_id
_entity_poly.type
_entity_poly.pdbx_seq_one_letter_code
_entity_poly.pdbx_strand_id
1 'polypeptide(L)'
;MAGLVQQPQRFTHEEWTYSNNLKYRSAEKEREISQGLQNECDRFIEETAKRTEKTLKDVEKKFDQRIANIKYWKSEVNKKLQDITEETEILDEYFVRLRKTLEATEEPLHFAQQCLLSRERRTGIDLVHDDAQKELIKEIEIIKGAQAILQRTIEQAKEQLRLNRKVIYNLKKDSSDKLQAQQLDEYALSLKPTDDSLSGS
;
A
#
# COMPACT_ATOMS: atom_id res chain seq x y z
N MET A 1 3.30 95.01 24.41
CA MET A 1 4.28 94.67 23.37
C MET A 1 3.55 93.86 22.30
N ALA A 2 2.98 94.53 21.30
CA ALA A 2 2.22 93.89 20.23
C ALA A 2 3.19 93.14 19.30
N GLY A 3 2.93 91.86 19.05
CA GLY A 3 3.74 91.05 18.13
C GLY A 3 3.64 91.61 16.72
N LEU A 4 4.78 91.89 16.09
CA LEU A 4 4.88 92.20 14.66
C LEU A 4 4.40 90.98 13.88
N VAL A 5 3.15 91.01 13.42
CA VAL A 5 2.64 90.08 12.42
C VAL A 5 3.43 90.36 11.16
N GLN A 6 4.43 89.52 10.86
CA GLN A 6 5.12 89.58 9.58
C GLN A 6 4.08 89.46 8.48
N GLN A 7 4.04 90.42 7.56
CA GLN A 7 3.15 90.30 6.41
C GLN A 7 3.56 89.04 5.63
N PRO A 8 2.61 88.15 5.30
CA PRO A 8 2.94 86.94 4.56
C PRO A 8 3.61 87.31 3.24
N GLN A 9 4.65 86.56 2.89
CA GLN A 9 5.37 86.72 1.64
C GLN A 9 4.38 86.69 0.47
N ARG A 10 4.41 87.74 -0.36
CA ARG A 10 3.54 87.86 -1.54
C ARG A 10 4.32 87.34 -2.74
N PHE A 11 3.75 86.35 -3.42
CA PHE A 11 4.31 85.79 -4.65
C PHE A 11 3.74 86.50 -5.87
N THR A 12 4.54 86.59 -6.92
CA THR A 12 4.07 87.07 -8.21
C THR A 12 3.15 86.03 -8.87
N HIS A 13 2.33 86.47 -9.82
CA HIS A 13 1.49 85.54 -10.60
C HIS A 13 2.35 84.50 -11.36
N GLU A 14 3.55 84.89 -11.80
CA GLU A 14 4.49 84.00 -12.48
C GLU A 14 5.03 82.91 -11.54
N GLU A 15 5.42 83.25 -10.31
CA GLU A 15 5.88 82.29 -9.29
C GLU A 15 4.77 81.30 -8.90
N TRP A 16 3.53 81.80 -8.74
CA TRP A 16 2.37 80.95 -8.49
C TRP A 16 2.09 79.99 -9.67
N THR A 17 2.17 80.51 -10.90
CA THR A 17 1.97 79.71 -12.12
C THR A 17 3.04 78.65 -12.27
N TYR A 18 4.30 79.00 -12.03
CA TYR A 18 5.43 78.06 -12.06
C TYR A 18 5.29 76.96 -11.01
N SER A 19 4.98 77.32 -9.75
CA SER A 19 4.78 76.36 -8.65
C SER A 19 3.63 75.39 -8.94
N ASN A 20 2.49 75.89 -9.44
CA ASN A 20 1.38 75.04 -9.82
C ASN A 20 1.72 74.13 -11.00
N ASN A 21 2.40 74.64 -12.03
CA ASN A 21 2.82 73.81 -13.17
C ASN A 21 3.75 72.68 -12.73
N LEU A 22 4.67 72.93 -11.79
CA LEU A 22 5.52 71.91 -11.22
C LEU A 22 4.72 70.84 -10.46
N LYS A 23 3.74 71.25 -9.64
CA LYS A 23 2.84 70.33 -8.93
C LYS A 23 2.00 69.49 -9.90
N TYR A 24 1.45 70.10 -10.96
CA TYR A 24 0.71 69.37 -11.99
C TYR A 24 1.59 68.32 -12.68
N ARG A 25 2.83 68.67 -13.05
CA ARG A 25 3.78 67.71 -13.65
C ARG A 25 4.12 66.57 -12.70
N SER A 26 4.33 66.85 -11.41
CA SER A 26 4.60 65.82 -10.39
C SER A 26 3.41 64.88 -10.24
N ALA A 27 2.20 65.42 -10.09
CA ALA A 27 0.98 64.63 -9.95
C ALA A 27 0.70 63.77 -11.19
N GLU A 28 0.95 64.30 -12.39
CA GLU A 28 0.79 63.53 -13.64
C GLU A 28 1.78 62.37 -13.71
N LYS A 29 3.04 62.59 -13.31
CA LYS A 29 4.04 61.53 -13.23
C LYS A 29 3.67 60.45 -12.21
N GLU A 30 3.16 60.83 -11.03
CA GLU A 30 2.68 59.89 -10.02
C GLU A 30 1.47 59.08 -10.51
N ARG A 31 0.56 59.72 -11.25
CA ARG A 31 -0.58 59.04 -11.88
C ARG A 31 -0.11 58.02 -12.91
N GLU A 32 0.82 58.38 -13.78
CA GLU A 32 1.38 57.48 -14.79
C GLU A 32 2.03 56.24 -14.14
N ILE A 33 2.85 56.45 -13.10
CA ILE A 33 3.47 55.36 -12.34
C ILE A 33 2.40 54.48 -11.67
N SER A 34 1.39 55.09 -11.05
CA SER A 34 0.32 54.35 -10.37
C SER A 34 -0.51 53.52 -11.35
N GLN A 35 -0.80 54.05 -12.53
CA GLN A 35 -1.49 53.32 -13.59
C GLN A 35 -0.65 52.16 -14.11
N GLY A 36 0.66 52.39 -14.30
CA GLY A 36 1.61 51.33 -14.64
C GLY A 36 1.60 50.19 -13.63
N LEU A 37 1.65 50.52 -12.33
CA LEU A 37 1.58 49.53 -11.25
C LEU A 37 0.26 48.77 -11.23
N GLN A 38 -0.89 49.45 -11.41
CA GLN A 38 -2.19 48.79 -11.50
C GLN A 38 -2.24 47.78 -12.66
N ASN A 39 -1.76 48.18 -13.84
CA ASN A 39 -1.71 47.30 -15.00
C ASN A 39 -0.82 46.07 -14.76
N GLU A 40 0.31 46.24 -14.05
CA GLU A 40 1.17 45.12 -13.64
C GLU A 40 0.49 44.20 -12.63
N CYS A 41 -0.20 44.76 -11.63
CA CYS A 41 -0.98 43.99 -10.66
C CYS A 41 -2.08 43.17 -11.35
N ASP A 42 -2.87 43.78 -12.24
CA ASP A 42 -3.93 43.10 -12.98
C ASP A 42 -3.37 41.95 -13.84
N ARG A 43 -2.24 42.20 -14.51
CA ARG A 43 -1.51 41.16 -15.26
C ARG A 43 -1.07 40.02 -14.35
N PHE A 44 -0.48 40.31 -13.18
CA PHE A 44 -0.06 39.26 -12.25
C PHE A 44 -1.22 38.46 -11.68
N ILE A 45 -2.36 39.09 -11.40
CA ILE A 45 -3.58 38.41 -10.99
C ILE A 45 -4.04 37.45 -12.07
N GLU A 46 -4.10 37.89 -13.33
CA GLU A 46 -4.52 37.07 -14.46
C GLU A 46 -3.55 35.90 -14.72
N GLU A 47 -2.24 36.17 -14.74
CA GLU A 47 -1.20 35.15 -14.91
C GLU A 47 -1.27 34.10 -13.79
N THR A 48 -1.46 34.54 -12.54
CA THR A 48 -1.59 33.64 -11.39
C THR A 48 -2.88 32.82 -11.47
N ALA A 49 -4.01 33.43 -11.82
CA ALA A 49 -5.27 32.71 -11.99
C ALA A 49 -5.18 31.63 -13.06
N LYS A 50 -4.64 31.95 -14.24
CA LYS A 50 -4.42 30.98 -15.33
C LYS A 50 -3.48 29.85 -14.93
N ARG A 51 -2.39 30.17 -14.21
CA ARG A 51 -1.44 29.17 -13.73
C ARG A 51 -2.11 28.24 -12.72
N THR A 52 -2.85 28.78 -11.76
CA THR A 52 -3.59 28.02 -10.76
C THR A 52 -4.62 27.09 -11.42
N GLU A 53 -5.44 27.60 -12.34
CA GLU A 53 -6.43 26.78 -13.05
C GLU A 53 -5.76 25.60 -13.80
N LYS A 54 -4.66 25.87 -14.52
CA LYS A 54 -3.91 24.84 -15.23
C LYS A 54 -3.33 23.80 -14.27
N THR A 55 -2.75 24.23 -13.16
CA THR A 55 -2.19 23.33 -12.15
C THR A 55 -3.28 22.48 -11.50
N LEU A 56 -4.44 23.05 -11.17
CA LEU A 56 -5.56 22.31 -10.60
C LEU A 56 -6.04 21.21 -11.54
N LYS A 57 -6.26 21.52 -12.83
CA LYS A 57 -6.66 20.52 -13.84
C LYS A 57 -5.64 19.39 -13.99
N ASP A 58 -4.34 19.70 -13.95
CA ASP A 58 -3.28 18.68 -14.02
C ASP A 58 -3.27 17.78 -12.77
N VAL A 59 -3.48 18.37 -11.59
CA VAL A 59 -3.54 17.65 -10.32
C VAL A 59 -4.78 16.76 -10.25
N GLU A 60 -5.96 17.25 -10.63
CA GLU A 60 -7.21 16.46 -10.71
C GLU A 60 -7.02 15.23 -11.61
N LYS A 61 -6.46 15.42 -12.82
CA LYS A 61 -6.18 14.32 -13.74
C LYS A 61 -5.22 13.28 -13.15
N LYS A 62 -4.20 13.73 -12.41
CA LYS A 62 -3.26 12.83 -11.72
C LYS A 62 -3.94 12.05 -10.60
N PHE A 63 -4.84 12.67 -9.85
CA PHE A 63 -5.65 11.98 -8.84
C PHE A 63 -6.54 10.92 -9.48
N ASP A 64 -7.28 11.25 -10.55
CA ASP A 64 -8.10 10.27 -11.27
C ASP A 64 -7.30 9.05 -11.72
N GLN A 65 -6.13 9.28 -12.32
CA GLN A 65 -5.25 8.22 -12.77
C GLN A 65 -4.72 7.37 -11.59
N ARG A 66 -4.32 8.01 -10.50
CA ARG A 66 -3.82 7.31 -9.31
C ARG A 66 -4.91 6.49 -8.63
N ILE A 67 -6.13 7.04 -8.49
CA ILE A 67 -7.29 6.33 -7.94
C ILE A 67 -7.62 5.11 -8.79
N ALA A 68 -7.64 5.25 -10.12
CA ALA A 68 -7.86 4.12 -11.04
C ALA A 68 -6.79 3.03 -10.86
N ASN A 69 -5.51 3.41 -10.77
CA ASN A 69 -4.41 2.48 -10.53
C ASN A 69 -4.53 1.77 -9.17
N ILE A 70 -4.87 2.50 -8.09
CA ILE A 70 -5.06 1.91 -6.77
C ILE A 70 -6.23 0.91 -6.78
N LYS A 71 -7.35 1.26 -7.42
CA LYS A 71 -8.51 0.36 -7.57
C LYS A 71 -8.12 -0.94 -8.29
N TYR A 72 -7.38 -0.84 -9.39
CA TYR A 72 -6.89 -2.00 -10.13
C TYR A 72 -5.96 -2.87 -9.28
N TRP A 73 -4.94 -2.29 -8.64
CA TRP A 73 -4.00 -3.09 -7.84
C TRP A 73 -4.65 -3.67 -6.58
N LYS A 74 -5.64 -2.99 -6.00
CA LYS A 74 -6.45 -3.53 -4.90
C LYS A 74 -7.29 -4.73 -5.35
N SER A 75 -7.88 -4.70 -6.55
CA SER A 75 -8.60 -5.87 -7.06
C SER A 75 -7.65 -7.06 -7.30
N GLU A 76 -6.46 -6.82 -7.84
CA GLU A 76 -5.45 -7.86 -8.02
C GLU A 76 -4.98 -8.47 -6.69
N VAL A 77 -4.74 -7.63 -5.67
CA VAL A 77 -4.36 -8.10 -4.32
C VAL A 77 -5.49 -8.90 -3.68
N ASN A 78 -6.74 -8.46 -3.80
CA ASN A 78 -7.88 -9.20 -3.26
C ASN A 78 -8.08 -10.54 -3.98
N LYS A 79 -7.89 -10.59 -5.30
CA LYS A 79 -7.91 -11.83 -6.06
C LYS A 79 -6.82 -12.78 -5.58
N LYS A 80 -5.59 -12.29 -5.43
CA LYS A 80 -4.48 -13.11 -4.91
C LYS A 80 -4.67 -13.56 -3.48
N LEU A 81 -5.30 -12.73 -2.64
CA LEU A 81 -5.67 -13.10 -1.29
C LEU A 81 -6.71 -14.23 -1.29
N GLN A 82 -7.68 -14.20 -2.19
CA GLN A 82 -8.65 -15.27 -2.36
C GLN A 82 -7.96 -16.55 -2.85
N ASP A 83 -7.23 -16.49 -3.97
CA ASP A 83 -6.51 -17.61 -4.57
C ASP A 83 -5.66 -18.36 -3.51
N ILE A 84 -4.81 -17.62 -2.76
CA ILE A 84 -3.93 -18.24 -1.77
C ILE A 84 -4.69 -18.77 -0.55
N THR A 85 -5.83 -18.18 -0.19
CA THR A 85 -6.63 -18.66 0.94
C THR A 85 -7.26 -20.01 0.59
N GLU A 86 -7.85 -20.12 -0.60
CA GLU A 86 -8.44 -21.37 -1.10
C GLU A 86 -7.37 -22.47 -1.24
N GLU A 87 -6.21 -22.16 -1.84
CA GLU A 87 -5.09 -23.11 -1.94
C GLU A 87 -4.56 -23.55 -0.55
N THR A 88 -4.60 -22.66 0.44
CA THR A 88 -4.15 -22.96 1.81
C THR A 88 -5.12 -23.91 2.52
N GLU A 89 -6.42 -23.73 2.32
CA GLU A 89 -7.45 -24.63 2.87
C GLU A 89 -7.30 -26.04 2.29
N ILE A 90 -7.12 -26.14 0.98
CA ILE A 90 -6.86 -27.42 0.29
C ILE A 90 -5.58 -28.08 0.85
N LEU A 91 -4.50 -27.32 1.04
CA LEU A 91 -3.26 -27.86 1.60
C LEU A 91 -3.44 -28.33 3.06
N ASP A 92 -4.27 -27.65 3.86
CA ASP A 92 -4.55 -28.05 5.24
C ASP A 92 -5.33 -29.38 5.30
N GLU A 93 -6.29 -29.58 4.38
CA GLU A 93 -6.99 -30.86 4.22
C GLU A 93 -6.02 -32.00 3.88
N TYR A 94 -5.09 -31.76 2.93
CA TYR A 94 -4.06 -32.73 2.59
C TYR A 94 -3.12 -32.99 3.76
N PHE A 95 -2.74 -31.97 4.52
CA PHE A 95 -1.91 -32.12 5.72
C PHE A 95 -2.58 -33.03 6.77
N VAL A 96 -3.88 -32.83 7.03
CA VAL A 96 -4.66 -33.71 7.91
C VAL A 96 -4.71 -35.13 7.35
N ARG A 97 -4.95 -35.30 6.05
CA ARG A 97 -4.98 -36.61 5.40
C ARG A 97 -3.65 -37.33 5.51
N LEU A 98 -2.53 -36.65 5.26
CA LEU A 98 -1.18 -37.22 5.37
C LEU A 98 -0.90 -37.74 6.78
N ARG A 99 -1.28 -36.98 7.82
CA ARG A 99 -1.13 -37.41 9.22
C ARG A 99 -1.96 -38.65 9.54
N LYS A 100 -3.22 -38.68 9.10
CA LYS A 100 -4.09 -39.86 9.27
C LYS A 100 -3.54 -41.08 8.52
N THR A 101 -3.02 -40.88 7.32
CA THR A 101 -2.40 -41.97 6.54
C THR A 101 -1.15 -42.49 7.24
N LEU A 102 -0.30 -41.62 7.80
CA LEU A 102 0.85 -42.04 8.59
C LEU A 102 0.42 -42.87 9.81
N GLU A 103 -0.55 -42.38 10.58
CA GLU A 103 -1.09 -43.11 11.74
C GLU A 103 -1.65 -44.49 11.35
N ALA A 104 -2.37 -44.58 10.22
CA ALA A 104 -2.91 -45.83 9.71
C ALA A 104 -1.85 -46.87 9.29
N THR A 105 -0.58 -46.47 9.12
CA THR A 105 0.51 -47.43 8.83
C THR A 105 1.08 -48.10 10.08
N GLU A 106 0.82 -47.57 11.28
CA GLU A 106 1.39 -48.08 12.54
C GLU A 106 0.88 -49.48 12.87
N GLU A 107 -0.41 -49.73 12.68
CA GLU A 107 -1.03 -51.03 12.98
C GLU A 107 -0.52 -52.16 12.06
N PRO A 108 -0.51 -52.00 10.72
CA PRO A 108 0.12 -52.98 9.82
C PRO A 108 1.60 -53.22 10.13
N LEU A 109 2.36 -52.16 10.44
CA LEU A 109 3.77 -52.28 10.82
C LEU A 109 3.93 -53.13 12.09
N HIS A 110 3.10 -52.87 13.09
CA HIS A 110 3.11 -53.61 14.35
C HIS A 110 2.80 -55.09 14.11
N PHE A 111 1.76 -55.42 13.33
CA PHE A 111 1.42 -56.80 13.02
C PHE A 111 2.52 -57.53 12.26
N ALA A 112 3.10 -56.91 11.22
CA ALA A 112 4.20 -57.51 10.47
C ALA A 112 5.41 -57.81 11.38
N GLN A 113 5.73 -56.89 12.31
CA GLN A 113 6.78 -57.09 13.32
C GLN A 113 6.46 -58.22 14.29
N GLN A 114 5.22 -58.31 14.80
CA GLN A 114 4.81 -59.41 15.68
C GLN A 114 4.87 -60.77 14.98
N CYS A 115 4.44 -60.83 13.71
CA CYS A 115 4.55 -62.03 12.89
C CYS A 115 6.01 -62.47 12.71
N LEU A 116 6.91 -61.53 12.41
CA LEU A 116 8.34 -61.82 12.29
C LEU A 116 8.94 -62.33 13.61
N LEU A 117 8.66 -61.65 14.73
CA LEU A 117 9.10 -62.06 16.07
C LEU A 117 8.58 -63.47 16.43
N SER A 118 7.33 -63.80 16.08
CA SER A 118 6.79 -65.13 16.32
C SER A 118 7.53 -66.20 15.52
N ARG A 119 7.99 -65.89 14.29
CA ARG A 119 8.77 -66.82 13.47
C ARG A 119 10.18 -67.01 14.01
N GLU A 120 10.79 -65.98 14.58
CA GLU A 120 12.11 -66.02 15.22
C GLU A 120 12.13 -66.85 16.51
N ARG A 121 10.97 -67.12 17.11
CA ARG A 121 10.82 -68.00 18.28
C ARG A 121 10.75 -69.49 17.94
N ARG A 122 10.75 -69.87 16.65
CA ARG A 122 10.81 -71.28 16.23
C ARG A 122 12.14 -71.89 16.69
N THR A 123 12.15 -73.19 16.99
CA THR A 123 13.32 -73.88 17.57
C THR A 123 13.72 -75.08 16.73
N GLY A 124 15.01 -75.42 16.75
CA GLY A 124 15.52 -76.61 16.05
C GLY A 124 15.38 -76.48 14.53
N ILE A 125 14.89 -77.54 13.89
CA ILE A 125 14.74 -77.61 12.42
C ILE A 125 13.69 -76.62 11.88
N ASP A 126 12.76 -76.18 12.71
CA ASP A 126 11.68 -75.26 12.30
C ASP A 126 12.14 -73.79 12.24
N LEU A 127 13.33 -73.47 12.78
CA LEU A 127 13.93 -72.14 12.66
C LEU A 127 14.54 -71.96 11.26
N VAL A 128 13.68 -71.66 10.29
CA VAL A 128 14.05 -71.55 8.87
C VAL A 128 13.74 -70.16 8.34
N HIS A 129 14.67 -69.64 7.52
CA HIS A 129 14.49 -68.42 6.75
C HIS A 129 13.73 -68.68 5.44
N ASP A 130 12.47 -69.07 5.61
CA ASP A 130 11.55 -69.38 4.52
C ASP A 130 11.03 -68.12 3.80
N ASP A 131 10.31 -68.33 2.71
CA ASP A 131 9.82 -67.23 1.87
C ASP A 131 8.83 -66.32 2.62
N ALA A 132 8.04 -66.86 3.55
CA ALA A 132 7.17 -66.05 4.39
C ALA A 132 7.96 -65.12 5.32
N GLN A 133 9.10 -65.55 5.87
CA GLN A 133 9.97 -64.67 6.64
C GLN A 133 10.60 -63.57 5.77
N LYS A 134 11.02 -63.88 4.54
CA LYS A 134 11.55 -62.88 3.60
C LYS A 134 10.51 -61.82 3.22
N GLU A 135 9.28 -62.24 2.93
CA GLU A 135 8.20 -61.30 2.59
C GLU A 135 7.79 -60.43 3.79
N LEU A 136 7.81 -60.94 5.02
CA LEU A 136 7.57 -60.12 6.23
C LEU A 136 8.64 -59.03 6.43
N ILE A 137 9.92 -59.36 6.21
CA ILE A 137 11.01 -58.37 6.28
C ILE A 137 10.79 -57.27 5.25
N LYS A 138 10.49 -57.67 4.00
CA LYS A 138 10.22 -56.75 2.90
C LYS A 138 8.99 -55.88 3.17
N GLU A 139 7.92 -56.43 3.73
CA GLU A 139 6.72 -55.68 4.13
C GLU A 139 7.07 -54.59 5.16
N ILE A 140 7.83 -54.94 6.21
CA ILE A 140 8.32 -53.99 7.23
C ILE A 140 9.16 -52.88 6.59
N GLU A 141 10.07 -53.23 5.69
CA GLU A 141 10.91 -52.26 4.98
C GLU A 141 10.08 -51.30 4.12
N ILE A 142 9.10 -51.82 3.38
CA ILE A 142 8.20 -51.01 2.55
C ILE A 142 7.37 -50.05 3.41
N ILE A 143 6.78 -50.54 4.49
CA ILE A 143 5.96 -49.71 5.38
C ILE A 143 6.82 -48.60 6.00
N LYS A 144 8.01 -48.92 6.52
CA LYS A 144 8.94 -47.91 7.06
C LYS A 144 9.38 -46.90 6.01
N GLY A 145 9.62 -47.34 4.77
CA GLY A 145 9.92 -46.45 3.65
C GLY A 145 8.77 -45.48 3.35
N ALA A 146 7.52 -45.98 3.34
CA ALA A 146 6.34 -45.16 3.17
C ALA A 146 6.16 -44.15 4.32
N GLN A 147 6.36 -44.59 5.56
CA GLN A 147 6.33 -43.71 6.74
C GLN A 147 7.35 -42.57 6.65
N ALA A 148 8.58 -42.86 6.22
CA ALA A 148 9.62 -41.85 6.04
C ALA A 148 9.24 -40.78 5.00
N ILE A 149 8.62 -41.20 3.88
CA ILE A 149 8.11 -40.28 2.85
C ILE A 149 6.98 -39.43 3.42
N LEU A 150 5.98 -40.06 4.07
CA LEU A 150 4.85 -39.37 4.68
C LEU A 150 5.31 -38.32 5.70
N GLN A 151 6.24 -38.68 6.60
CA GLN A 151 6.76 -37.76 7.60
C GLN A 151 7.48 -36.56 6.95
N ARG A 152 8.27 -36.80 5.91
CA ARG A 152 8.94 -35.71 5.17
C ARG A 152 7.92 -34.79 4.50
N THR A 153 6.88 -35.34 3.86
CA THR A 153 5.82 -34.56 3.22
C THR A 153 4.99 -33.77 4.22
N ILE A 154 4.73 -34.32 5.41
CA ILE A 154 4.07 -33.62 6.52
C ILE A 154 4.87 -32.38 6.93
N GLU A 155 6.19 -32.48 7.12
CA GLU A 155 7.02 -31.32 7.47
C GLU A 155 7.05 -30.27 6.35
N GLN A 156 7.10 -30.69 5.09
CA GLN A 156 7.02 -29.78 3.94
C GLN A 156 5.67 -29.04 3.89
N ALA A 157 4.57 -29.76 4.05
CA ALA A 157 3.22 -29.17 4.06
C ALA A 157 3.04 -28.21 5.23
N LYS A 158 3.55 -28.57 6.42
CA LYS A 158 3.53 -27.70 7.61
C LYS A 158 4.27 -26.39 7.39
N GLU A 159 5.47 -26.44 6.80
CA GLU A 159 6.22 -25.22 6.48
C GLU A 159 5.51 -24.40 5.42
N GLN A 160 4.96 -25.04 4.38
CA GLN A 160 4.22 -24.33 3.34
C GLN A 160 2.96 -23.65 3.90
N LEU A 161 2.21 -24.28 4.80
CA LEU A 161 1.08 -23.66 5.51
C LEU A 161 1.52 -22.43 6.32
N ARG A 162 2.68 -22.51 6.99
CA ARG A 162 3.25 -21.37 7.72
C ARG A 162 3.59 -20.21 6.78
N LEU A 163 4.20 -20.49 5.63
CA LEU A 163 4.52 -19.50 4.61
C LEU A 163 3.27 -18.86 4.01
N ASN A 164 2.26 -19.67 3.67
CA ASN A 164 1.00 -19.18 3.15
C ASN A 164 0.29 -18.24 4.13
N ARG A 165 0.26 -18.58 5.43
CA ARG A 165 -0.30 -17.70 6.48
C ARG A 165 0.40 -16.34 6.53
N LYS A 166 1.73 -16.33 6.37
CA LYS A 166 2.52 -15.08 6.30
C LYS A 166 2.14 -14.25 5.07
N VAL A 167 1.98 -14.89 3.90
CA VAL A 167 1.57 -14.22 2.66
C VAL A 167 0.16 -13.66 2.78
N ILE A 168 -0.79 -14.43 3.30
CA ILE A 168 -2.17 -14.00 3.57
C ILE A 168 -2.18 -12.75 4.46
N TYR A 169 -1.41 -12.75 5.54
CA TYR A 169 -1.29 -11.59 6.43
C TYR A 169 -0.78 -10.34 5.67
N ASN A 170 0.28 -10.49 4.89
CA ASN A 170 0.86 -9.39 4.12
C ASN A 170 -0.11 -8.84 3.06
N LEU A 171 -0.85 -9.72 2.35
CA LEU A 171 -1.85 -9.31 1.37
C LEU A 171 -3.04 -8.58 2.01
N LYS A 172 -3.49 -9.04 3.19
CA LYS A 172 -4.54 -8.34 3.96
C LYS A 172 -4.09 -6.94 4.35
N LYS A 173 -2.85 -6.81 4.83
CA LYS A 173 -2.27 -5.51 5.17
C LYS A 173 -2.19 -4.59 3.95
N ASP A 174 -1.64 -5.08 2.84
CA ASP A 174 -1.53 -4.28 1.61
C ASP A 174 -2.90 -3.87 1.07
N SER A 175 -3.92 -4.73 1.13
CA SER A 175 -5.29 -4.39 0.76
C SER A 175 -5.86 -3.25 1.62
N SER A 176 -5.61 -3.29 2.94
CA SER A 176 -6.00 -2.23 3.88
C SER A 176 -5.28 -0.91 3.58
N ASP A 177 -3.96 -0.96 3.38
CA ASP A 177 -3.16 0.22 3.07
C ASP A 177 -3.62 0.87 1.74
N LYS A 178 -3.94 0.06 0.73
CA LYS A 178 -4.52 0.55 -0.54
C LYS A 178 -5.91 1.15 -0.38
N LEU A 179 -6.77 0.57 0.47
CA LEU A 179 -8.08 1.15 0.77
C LEU A 179 -7.92 2.53 1.42
N GLN A 180 -7.03 2.66 2.40
CA GLN A 180 -6.76 3.95 3.04
C GLN A 180 -6.21 4.98 2.04
N ALA A 181 -5.25 4.58 1.19
CA ALA A 181 -4.70 5.45 0.15
C ALA A 181 -5.78 5.90 -0.84
N GLN A 182 -6.67 5.00 -1.26
CA GLN A 182 -7.82 5.32 -2.11
C GLN A 182 -8.72 6.37 -1.45
N GLN A 183 -9.09 6.18 -0.18
CA GLN A 183 -9.97 7.09 0.55
C GLN A 183 -9.35 8.48 0.72
N LEU A 184 -8.05 8.55 1.00
CA LEU A 184 -7.33 9.83 1.10
C LEU A 184 -7.33 10.58 -0.23
N ASP A 185 -7.12 9.86 -1.34
CA ASP A 185 -7.11 10.48 -2.68
C ASP A 185 -8.51 10.92 -3.11
N GLU A 186 -9.54 10.10 -2.86
CA GLU A 186 -10.93 10.45 -3.14
C GLU A 186 -11.39 11.64 -2.29
N TYR A 187 -10.96 11.71 -1.03
CA TYR A 187 -11.20 12.89 -0.17
C TYR A 187 -10.49 14.12 -0.71
N ALA A 188 -9.19 14.03 -1.02
CA ALA A 188 -8.42 15.16 -1.56
C ALA A 188 -9.01 15.70 -2.86
N LEU A 189 -9.52 14.83 -3.74
CA LEU A 189 -10.19 15.21 -4.98
C LEU A 189 -11.55 15.89 -4.73
N SER A 190 -12.22 15.57 -3.62
CA SER A 190 -13.52 16.17 -3.27
C SER A 190 -13.41 17.60 -2.71
N LEU A 191 -12.22 18.01 -2.28
CA LEU A 191 -11.98 19.34 -1.70
C LEU A 191 -12.14 20.42 -2.77
N LYS A 192 -12.91 21.45 -2.44
CA LYS A 192 -13.11 22.63 -3.28
C LYS A 192 -12.26 23.79 -2.78
N PRO A 193 -11.85 24.72 -3.67
CA PRO A 193 -11.13 25.93 -3.29
C PRO A 193 -11.86 26.82 -2.26
N THR A 194 -13.17 26.63 -2.11
CA THR A 194 -14.07 27.39 -1.23
C THR A 194 -14.33 26.73 0.11
N ASP A 195 -13.73 25.57 0.39
CA ASP A 195 -13.95 24.87 1.66
C ASP A 195 -13.24 25.61 2.80
N ASP A 196 -14.01 26.06 3.79
CA ASP A 196 -13.57 26.89 4.93
C ASP A 196 -12.37 26.31 5.71
N SER A 197 -12.13 25.00 5.61
CA SER A 197 -10.97 24.32 6.20
C SER A 197 -9.61 24.72 5.61
N LEU A 198 -9.58 25.41 4.48
CA LEU A 198 -8.37 25.91 3.82
C LEU A 198 -8.09 27.40 4.11
N SER A 199 -8.96 28.07 4.86
CA SER A 199 -8.70 29.45 5.31
C SER A 199 -7.58 29.43 6.36
N GLY A 200 -6.35 29.66 5.89
CA GLY A 200 -5.22 29.91 6.77
C GLY A 200 -5.48 31.16 7.60
N SER A 201 -5.47 30.97 8.93
CA SER A 201 -5.33 32.03 9.93
C SER A 201 -4.01 32.77 9.78
#